data_AF-A0A455UAZ0-F1
#
_entry.id   AF-A0A455UAZ0-F1
#
_cell.length_a   1.000
_cell.length_b   1.000
_cell.length_c   1.000
_cell.angle_alpha   90.00
_cell.angle_beta   90.00
_cell.angle_gamma   90.00
#
_symmetry.space_group_name_H-M   'P 1'
#
loop_
_entity.id
_entity.type
_entity.pdbx_description
1 polymer ?
#
loop_
_entity_poly.entity_id
_entity_poly.type
_entity_poly.pdbx_seq_one_letter_code
_entity_poly.pdbx_strand_id
1 'polypeptide(L)'
;MEALDQAGVLAKGARSVAFSYIGTEITWPIYWHGALGKAKEDLDRAAAAIDSKLKASGGGANVAVLKSVVTQASAAIPVMPLYIAMVYRIMKEQGLHEGTIDQLNRLFGEQLYSAQGKRGELATDEAGRLRLDDWELRDDVQQACQDLWPEVTTDNLFEITDYAGYKHEFLKLFGFERDDVDYDADVNPEVKFDVVNL
;
A
#
# COMPACT_ATOMS: atom_id res chain seq x y z
N MET A 1 7.62 -9.10 -17.30
CA MET A 1 9.09 -9.33 -17.21
C MET A 1 9.65 -10.09 -18.39
N GLU A 2 9.16 -11.29 -18.70
CA GLU A 2 9.68 -12.09 -19.81
C GLU A 2 9.65 -11.39 -21.18
N ALA A 3 8.55 -10.72 -21.53
CA ALA A 3 8.49 -9.95 -22.77
C ALA A 3 9.53 -8.82 -22.87
N LEU A 4 9.83 -8.15 -21.75
CA LEU A 4 10.86 -7.09 -21.69
C LEU A 4 12.27 -7.67 -21.84
N ASP A 5 12.51 -8.85 -21.24
CA ASP A 5 13.77 -9.57 -21.35
C ASP A 5 14.00 -10.05 -22.79
N GLN A 6 12.98 -10.67 -23.41
CA GLN A 6 13.02 -11.12 -24.81
C GLN A 6 13.23 -9.98 -25.79
N ALA A 7 12.66 -8.79 -25.52
CA ALA A 7 12.87 -7.60 -26.32
C ALA A 7 14.25 -6.93 -26.08
N GLY A 8 15.04 -7.41 -25.11
CA GLY A 8 16.36 -6.86 -24.80
C GLY A 8 16.33 -5.47 -24.17
N VAL A 9 15.22 -5.07 -23.55
CA VAL A 9 15.04 -3.72 -22.98
C VAL A 9 15.27 -3.66 -21.46
N LEU A 10 15.63 -4.78 -20.83
CA LEU A 10 16.03 -4.80 -19.43
C LEU A 10 17.51 -4.44 -19.29
N ALA A 11 17.79 -3.35 -18.59
CA ALA A 11 19.16 -2.94 -18.27
C ALA A 11 19.84 -3.93 -17.30
N LYS A 12 21.18 -3.98 -17.35
CA LYS A 12 21.96 -4.71 -16.34
C LYS A 12 21.66 -4.16 -14.94
N GLY A 13 21.34 -5.03 -14.00
CA GLY A 13 20.97 -4.62 -12.65
C GLY A 13 19.52 -4.13 -12.50
N ALA A 14 18.65 -4.37 -13.49
CA ALA A 14 17.23 -4.02 -13.41
C ALA A 14 16.56 -4.65 -12.17
N ARG A 15 15.69 -3.87 -11.52
CA ARG A 15 14.89 -4.34 -10.39
C ARG A 15 13.41 -4.24 -10.71
N SER A 16 12.63 -5.13 -10.13
CA SER A 16 11.16 -5.12 -10.24
C SER A 16 10.55 -5.26 -8.85
N VAL A 17 9.51 -4.47 -8.58
CA VAL A 17 8.74 -4.60 -7.34
C VAL A 17 7.26 -4.72 -7.68
N ALA A 18 6.57 -5.65 -7.03
CA ALA A 18 5.12 -5.77 -7.11
C ALA A 18 4.51 -5.41 -5.75
N PHE A 19 3.46 -4.60 -5.75
CA PHE A 19 2.77 -4.24 -4.51
C PHE A 19 1.79 -5.31 -4.08
N SER A 20 1.77 -5.59 -2.79
CA SER A 20 0.84 -6.49 -2.13
C SER A 20 0.36 -5.87 -0.82
N TYR A 21 -0.58 -6.55 -0.19
CA TYR A 21 -1.17 -6.15 1.09
C TYR A 21 -1.47 -7.43 1.88
N ILE A 22 -1.12 -7.50 3.16
CA ILE A 22 -1.47 -8.63 4.05
C ILE A 22 -2.67 -8.22 4.90
N GLY A 23 -2.52 -7.12 5.64
CA GLY A 23 -3.54 -6.57 6.52
C GLY A 23 -3.60 -7.20 7.90
N THR A 24 -4.48 -6.65 8.73
CA THR A 24 -4.75 -7.09 10.12
C THR A 24 -5.51 -8.42 10.19
N GLU A 25 -5.32 -9.14 11.29
CA GLU A 25 -6.11 -10.33 11.66
C GLU A 25 -7.61 -10.09 11.60
N ILE A 26 -8.08 -8.89 11.95
CA ILE A 26 -9.49 -8.47 11.89
C ILE A 26 -10.07 -8.67 10.48
N THR A 27 -9.22 -8.53 9.45
CA THR A 27 -9.61 -8.62 8.03
C THR A 27 -9.26 -9.96 7.39
N TRP A 28 -8.50 -10.84 8.05
CA TRP A 28 -8.00 -12.08 7.45
C TRP A 28 -9.08 -13.00 6.86
N PRO A 29 -10.27 -13.18 7.48
CA PRO A 29 -11.33 -13.99 6.89
C PRO A 29 -11.81 -13.48 5.52
N ILE A 30 -11.70 -12.17 5.28
CA ILE A 30 -12.13 -11.50 4.04
C ILE A 30 -10.94 -11.35 3.06
N TYR A 31 -9.72 -11.15 3.57
CA TYR A 31 -8.57 -10.69 2.78
C TYR A 31 -7.43 -11.69 2.59
N TRP A 32 -7.21 -12.61 3.54
CA TRP A 32 -6.00 -13.46 3.57
C TRP A 32 -6.30 -14.94 3.31
N HIS A 33 -7.39 -15.49 3.84
CA HIS A 33 -7.69 -16.92 3.69
C HIS A 33 -8.66 -17.25 2.53
N GLY A 34 -9.12 -16.25 1.79
CA GLY A 34 -9.99 -16.41 0.62
C GLY A 34 -9.23 -16.52 -0.72
N ALA A 35 -9.94 -16.35 -1.84
CA ALA A 35 -9.36 -16.39 -3.19
C ALA A 35 -8.19 -15.40 -3.38
N LEU A 36 -8.23 -14.25 -2.71
CA LEU A 36 -7.16 -13.26 -2.72
C LEU A 36 -5.87 -13.77 -2.06
N GLY A 37 -5.96 -14.65 -1.05
CA GLY A 37 -4.81 -15.30 -0.45
C GLY A 37 -4.04 -16.14 -1.46
N LYS A 38 -4.76 -16.93 -2.28
CA LYS A 38 -4.16 -17.74 -3.35
C LYS A 38 -3.51 -16.90 -4.44
N ALA A 39 -4.09 -15.74 -4.78
CA ALA A 39 -3.45 -14.80 -5.69
C ALA A 39 -2.13 -14.24 -5.13
N LYS A 40 -2.04 -13.99 -3.83
CA LYS A 40 -0.82 -13.51 -3.17
C LYS A 40 0.26 -14.59 -3.07
N GLU A 41 -0.13 -15.83 -2.77
CA GLU A 41 0.78 -16.99 -2.85
C GLU A 41 1.38 -17.12 -4.27
N ASP A 42 0.57 -16.92 -5.32
CA ASP A 42 1.05 -16.93 -6.69
C ASP A 42 1.98 -15.74 -7.01
N LEU A 43 1.70 -14.56 -6.45
CA LEU A 43 2.55 -13.40 -6.57
C LEU A 43 3.93 -13.64 -5.94
N ASP A 44 3.98 -14.26 -4.76
CA ASP A 44 5.22 -14.63 -4.07
C ASP A 44 6.02 -15.66 -4.92
N ARG A 45 5.34 -16.67 -5.48
CA ARG A 45 5.94 -17.63 -6.43
C ARG A 45 6.52 -16.91 -7.66
N ALA A 46 5.77 -15.99 -8.26
CA ALA A 46 6.18 -15.26 -9.44
C ALA A 46 7.38 -14.34 -9.14
N ALA A 47 7.36 -13.64 -8.00
CA ALA A 47 8.45 -12.79 -7.56
C ALA A 47 9.76 -13.58 -7.40
N ALA A 48 9.72 -14.77 -6.77
CA ALA A 48 10.90 -15.63 -6.63
C ALA A 48 11.46 -16.10 -7.99
N ALA A 49 10.58 -16.46 -8.93
CA ALA A 49 10.99 -16.86 -10.27
C ALA A 49 11.62 -15.71 -11.08
N ILE A 50 11.04 -14.51 -10.99
CA ILE A 50 11.55 -13.30 -11.64
C ILE A 50 12.88 -12.87 -11.00
N ASP A 51 12.96 -12.90 -9.68
CA ASP A 51 14.17 -12.55 -8.92
C ASP A 51 15.35 -13.42 -9.34
N SER A 52 15.13 -14.74 -9.42
CA SER A 52 16.13 -15.71 -9.88
C SER A 52 16.66 -15.38 -11.27
N LYS A 53 15.80 -14.95 -12.20
CA LYS A 53 16.19 -14.52 -13.55
C LYS A 53 16.99 -13.21 -13.52
N LEU A 54 16.50 -12.20 -12.80
CA LEU A 54 17.15 -10.87 -12.78
C LEU A 54 18.50 -10.91 -12.08
N LYS A 55 18.67 -11.75 -11.05
CA LYS A 55 19.96 -11.95 -10.34
C LYS A 55 21.09 -12.36 -11.27
N ALA A 56 20.82 -13.11 -12.36
CA ALA A 56 21.83 -13.47 -13.35
C ALA A 56 22.48 -12.24 -14.03
N SER A 57 21.79 -11.11 -14.05
CA SER A 57 22.28 -9.82 -14.58
C SER A 57 22.65 -8.80 -13.47
N GLY A 58 22.68 -9.23 -12.21
CA GLY A 58 22.92 -8.38 -11.04
C GLY A 58 21.72 -7.54 -10.59
N GLY A 59 20.51 -7.90 -11.05
CA GLY A 59 19.24 -7.30 -10.65
C GLY A 59 18.54 -8.06 -9.52
N GLY A 60 17.23 -7.87 -9.38
CA GLY A 60 16.41 -8.63 -8.43
C GLY A 60 14.94 -8.26 -8.48
N ALA A 61 14.09 -9.06 -7.84
CA ALA A 61 12.67 -8.76 -7.70
C ALA A 61 12.14 -9.07 -6.30
N ASN A 62 11.18 -8.26 -5.85
CA ASN A 62 10.57 -8.39 -4.53
C ASN A 62 9.07 -8.10 -4.61
N VAL A 63 8.32 -8.66 -3.67
CA VAL A 63 7.01 -8.13 -3.29
C VAL A 63 7.22 -7.08 -2.22
N ALA A 64 6.56 -5.92 -2.34
CA ALA A 64 6.47 -4.95 -1.25
C ALA A 64 5.05 -4.98 -0.67
N VAL A 65 4.96 -5.37 0.60
CA VAL A 65 3.72 -5.37 1.36
C VAL A 65 3.54 -3.98 1.96
N LEU A 66 2.51 -3.28 1.50
CA LEU A 66 2.22 -1.89 1.87
C LEU A 66 1.14 -1.84 2.96
N LYS A 67 1.10 -0.74 3.73
CA LYS A 67 0.05 -0.51 4.74
C LYS A 67 -1.29 -0.15 4.11
N SER A 68 -2.35 -0.25 4.90
CA SER A 68 -3.70 0.17 4.56
C SER A 68 -3.75 1.64 4.18
N VAL A 69 -4.35 1.94 3.02
CA VAL A 69 -4.62 3.30 2.55
C VAL A 69 -5.98 3.39 1.86
N VAL A 70 -6.54 4.60 1.82
CA VAL A 70 -7.77 4.88 1.07
C VAL A 70 -7.47 4.85 -0.43
N THR A 71 -8.12 3.94 -1.15
CA THR A 71 -8.09 3.80 -2.61
C THR A 71 -9.49 3.46 -3.11
N GLN A 72 -9.75 3.64 -4.41
CA GLN A 72 -11.03 3.21 -4.99
C GLN A 72 -11.28 1.71 -4.77
N ALA A 73 -10.22 0.89 -4.87
CA ALA A 73 -10.31 -0.55 -4.69
C ALA A 73 -10.56 -0.94 -3.22
N SER A 74 -9.87 -0.32 -2.26
CA SER A 74 -10.05 -0.63 -0.84
C SER A 74 -11.40 -0.17 -0.32
N ALA A 75 -11.96 0.93 -0.84
CA ALA A 75 -13.30 1.40 -0.48
C ALA A 75 -14.43 0.45 -0.89
N ALA A 76 -14.21 -0.39 -1.91
CA ALA A 76 -15.20 -1.38 -2.36
C ALA A 76 -15.30 -2.62 -1.44
N ILE A 77 -14.40 -2.76 -0.47
CA ILE A 77 -14.35 -3.91 0.44
C ILE A 77 -15.06 -3.51 1.75
N PRO A 78 -16.24 -4.08 2.08
CA PRO A 78 -17.16 -3.52 3.08
C PRO A 78 -16.57 -3.22 4.47
N VAL A 79 -15.59 -4.01 4.94
CA VAL A 79 -14.98 -3.85 6.27
C VAL A 79 -13.82 -2.83 6.29
N MET A 80 -13.21 -2.55 5.13
CA MET A 80 -12.00 -1.74 5.05
C MET A 80 -12.22 -0.27 5.45
N PRO A 81 -13.32 0.41 5.09
CA PRO A 81 -13.55 1.78 5.53
C PRO A 81 -13.52 1.92 7.06
N LEU A 82 -14.13 0.97 7.78
CA LEU A 82 -14.14 0.96 9.23
C LEU A 82 -12.75 0.73 9.82
N TYR A 83 -12.04 -0.29 9.32
CA TYR A 83 -10.69 -0.57 9.77
C TYR A 83 -9.72 0.58 9.49
N ILE A 84 -9.76 1.14 8.28
CA ILE A 84 -8.90 2.26 7.88
C ILE A 84 -9.16 3.49 8.77
N ALA A 85 -10.43 3.85 9.01
CA ALA A 85 -10.77 4.96 9.89
C ALA A 85 -10.24 4.74 11.32
N MET A 86 -10.33 3.51 11.83
CA MET A 86 -9.83 3.15 13.16
C MET A 86 -8.30 3.23 13.26
N VAL A 87 -7.59 2.53 12.37
CA VAL A 87 -6.13 2.47 12.40
C VAL A 87 -5.50 3.82 12.04
N TYR A 88 -6.15 4.63 11.19
CA TYR A 88 -5.69 5.99 10.91
C TYR A 88 -5.66 6.84 12.17
N ARG A 89 -6.72 6.81 12.98
CA ARG A 89 -6.76 7.53 14.25
C ARG A 89 -5.60 7.12 15.15
N ILE A 90 -5.46 5.82 15.39
CA ILE A 90 -4.43 5.25 16.30
C ILE A 90 -3.03 5.61 15.80
N MET A 91 -2.75 5.41 14.51
CA MET A 91 -1.44 5.74 13.94
C MET A 91 -1.17 7.25 13.94
N LYS A 92 -2.19 8.12 13.77
CA LYS A 92 -2.02 9.58 13.87
C LYS A 92 -1.68 9.99 15.29
N GLU A 93 -2.37 9.45 16.29
CA GLU A 93 -2.09 9.70 17.71
C GLU A 93 -0.68 9.28 18.11
N GLN A 94 -0.15 8.21 17.49
CA GLN A 94 1.22 7.72 17.72
C GLN A 94 2.28 8.35 16.79
N GLY A 95 1.89 9.22 15.85
CA GLY A 95 2.82 9.82 14.88
C GLY A 95 3.39 8.84 13.83
N LEU A 96 2.68 7.75 13.55
CA LEU A 96 3.07 6.68 12.62
C LEU A 96 2.30 6.72 11.28
N HIS A 97 1.31 7.60 11.15
CA HIS A 97 0.44 7.62 9.98
C HIS A 97 1.18 8.05 8.71
N GLU A 98 1.11 7.21 7.67
CA GLU A 98 1.66 7.46 6.34
C GLU A 98 0.57 7.36 5.25
N GLY A 99 0.60 8.29 4.29
CA GLY A 99 -0.13 8.23 3.04
C GLY A 99 0.58 7.40 1.97
N THR A 100 0.09 7.43 0.73
CA THR A 100 0.70 6.70 -0.39
C THR A 100 2.08 7.23 -0.75
N ILE A 101 2.27 8.55 -0.73
CA ILE A 101 3.55 9.19 -1.07
C ILE A 101 4.62 8.91 -0.01
N ASP A 102 4.24 8.93 1.28
CA ASP A 102 5.16 8.69 2.39
C ASP A 102 5.69 7.25 2.34
N GLN A 103 4.80 6.27 2.15
CA GLN A 103 5.18 4.87 1.99
C GLN A 103 6.14 4.64 0.82
N LEU A 104 5.90 5.29 -0.32
CA LEU A 104 6.75 5.16 -1.51
C LEU A 104 8.09 5.84 -1.29
N ASN A 105 8.13 6.98 -0.60
CA ASN A 105 9.37 7.62 -0.19
C ASN A 105 10.19 6.70 0.74
N ARG A 106 9.56 6.05 1.72
CA ARG A 106 10.21 5.09 2.61
C ARG A 106 10.69 3.84 1.87
N LEU A 107 9.85 3.28 0.99
CA LEU A 107 10.21 2.14 0.14
C LEU A 107 11.43 2.44 -0.73
N PHE A 108 11.51 3.62 -1.34
CA PHE A 108 12.64 3.95 -2.20
C PHE A 108 13.88 4.38 -1.39
N GLY A 109 13.70 5.27 -0.42
CA GLY A 109 14.78 5.90 0.33
C GLY A 109 15.40 5.03 1.42
N GLU A 110 14.61 4.16 2.05
CA GLU A 110 15.06 3.34 3.18
C GLU A 110 15.22 1.85 2.82
N GLN A 111 14.56 1.39 1.75
CA GLN A 111 14.67 -0.01 1.29
C GLN A 111 15.41 -0.14 -0.04
N LEU A 112 14.75 0.16 -1.16
CA LEU A 112 15.24 -0.18 -2.51
C LEU A 112 16.60 0.47 -2.85
N TYR A 113 16.84 1.70 -2.38
CA TYR A 113 18.00 2.51 -2.74
C TYR A 113 18.65 3.19 -1.53
N SER A 114 18.57 2.58 -0.36
CA SER A 114 19.10 3.19 0.87
C SER A 114 20.61 3.45 0.79
N ALA A 115 21.01 4.65 1.21
CA ALA A 115 22.41 5.09 1.19
C ALA A 115 23.32 4.30 2.15
N GLN A 116 22.72 3.68 3.17
CA GLN A 116 23.40 2.83 4.16
C GLN A 116 23.54 1.38 3.68
N GLY A 117 22.73 0.97 2.69
CA GLY A 117 22.83 -0.32 2.06
C GLY A 117 24.04 -0.38 1.15
N LYS A 118 25.07 -1.14 1.55
CA LYS A 118 25.82 -1.90 0.53
C LYS A 118 24.77 -2.59 -0.32
N ARG A 119 24.74 -2.26 -1.61
CA ARG A 119 23.96 -2.92 -2.67
C ARG A 119 23.87 -4.44 -2.39
N GLY A 120 22.85 -4.92 -1.67
CA GLY A 120 22.82 -6.35 -1.29
C GLY A 120 21.95 -6.80 -0.11
N GLU A 121 21.76 -6.01 0.94
CA GLU A 121 20.99 -6.48 2.12
C GLU A 121 19.72 -5.64 2.33
N LEU A 122 18.70 -5.94 1.51
CA LEU A 122 17.34 -5.48 1.79
C LEU A 122 16.84 -6.16 3.07
N ALA A 123 16.23 -5.40 3.98
CA ALA A 123 15.52 -5.98 5.11
C ALA A 123 14.22 -6.60 4.59
N THR A 124 14.23 -7.92 4.38
CA THR A 124 13.05 -8.68 3.96
C THR A 124 12.58 -9.60 5.07
N ASP A 125 11.29 -9.95 5.05
CA ASP A 125 10.79 -11.05 5.87
C ASP A 125 11.28 -12.43 5.35
N GLU A 126 10.84 -13.50 6.01
CA GLU A 126 11.22 -14.89 5.68
C GLU A 126 10.84 -15.31 4.24
N ALA A 127 9.85 -14.65 3.64
CA ALA A 127 9.42 -14.91 2.27
C ALA A 127 10.13 -14.00 1.24
N GLY A 128 11.08 -13.16 1.67
CA GLY A 128 11.81 -12.24 0.79
C GLY A 128 11.03 -10.97 0.43
N ARG A 129 9.99 -10.63 1.21
CA ARG A 129 9.12 -9.47 0.97
C ARG A 129 9.63 -8.24 1.72
N LEU A 130 9.53 -7.07 1.07
CA LEU A 130 9.74 -5.77 1.69
C LEU A 130 8.50 -5.41 2.51
N ARG A 131 8.68 -4.96 3.75
CA ARG A 131 7.58 -4.71 4.69
C ARG A 131 7.49 -3.21 5.01
N LEU A 132 6.47 -2.57 4.46
CA LEU A 132 6.09 -1.17 4.73
C LEU A 132 4.80 -1.11 5.57
N ASP A 133 4.18 -2.26 5.82
CA ASP A 133 3.12 -2.47 6.80
C ASP A 133 3.66 -2.66 8.23
N ASP A 134 4.98 -2.57 8.42
CA ASP A 134 5.69 -2.77 9.67
C ASP A 134 5.20 -1.88 10.81
N TRP A 135 4.89 -0.60 10.56
CA TRP A 135 4.35 0.30 11.58
C TRP A 135 2.87 0.06 11.87
N GLU A 136 2.10 -0.31 10.85
CA GLU A 136 0.67 -0.65 11.01
C GLU A 136 0.53 -1.93 11.85
N LEU A 137 1.37 -2.93 11.60
CA LEU A 137 1.31 -4.25 12.23
C LEU A 137 2.05 -4.35 13.57
N ARG A 138 2.47 -3.23 14.16
CA ARG A 138 3.00 -3.24 15.54
C ARG A 138 1.93 -3.72 16.52
N ASP A 139 2.33 -4.50 17.52
CA ASP A 139 1.43 -5.05 18.53
C ASP A 139 0.59 -3.98 19.23
N ASP A 140 1.17 -2.81 19.54
CA ASP A 140 0.46 -1.72 20.21
C ASP A 140 -0.61 -1.05 19.32
N VAL A 141 -0.35 -0.95 18.01
CA VAL A 141 -1.33 -0.45 17.04
C VAL A 141 -2.45 -1.47 16.82
N GLN A 142 -2.09 -2.74 16.64
CA GLN A 142 -3.05 -3.81 16.39
C GLN A 142 -3.94 -4.10 17.61
N GLN A 143 -3.36 -4.14 18.81
CA GLN A 143 -4.12 -4.33 20.05
C GLN A 143 -5.11 -3.18 20.26
N ALA A 144 -4.70 -1.93 20.05
CA ALA A 144 -5.60 -0.78 20.13
C ALA A 144 -6.77 -0.89 19.13
N CYS A 145 -6.53 -1.40 17.91
CA CYS A 145 -7.61 -1.68 16.97
C CYS A 145 -8.54 -2.78 17.48
N GLN A 146 -7.99 -3.88 18.00
CA GLN A 146 -8.78 -5.01 18.50
C GLN A 146 -9.65 -4.61 19.70
N ASP A 147 -9.12 -3.82 20.62
CA ASP A 147 -9.83 -3.33 21.80
C ASP A 147 -10.96 -2.37 21.41
N LEU A 148 -10.75 -1.53 20.40
CA LEU A 148 -11.74 -0.57 19.91
C LEU A 148 -12.80 -1.19 19.00
N TRP A 149 -12.49 -2.31 18.35
CA TRP A 149 -13.37 -3.01 17.41
C TRP A 149 -14.76 -3.36 17.95
N PRO A 150 -14.92 -3.97 19.14
CA PRO A 150 -16.24 -4.30 19.68
C PRO A 150 -17.01 -3.07 20.21
N GLU A 151 -16.34 -1.95 20.45
CA GLU A 151 -16.95 -0.73 21.01
C GLU A 151 -17.57 0.16 19.93
N VAL A 152 -17.27 -0.07 18.66
CA VAL A 152 -17.77 0.77 17.57
C VAL A 152 -19.26 0.53 17.31
N THR A 153 -19.99 1.63 17.28
CA THR A 153 -21.41 1.70 16.99
C THR A 153 -21.68 2.82 15.99
N THR A 154 -22.87 2.86 15.42
CA THR A 154 -23.28 3.95 14.54
C THR A 154 -23.20 5.31 15.23
N ASP A 155 -23.53 5.37 16.51
CA ASP A 155 -23.64 6.62 17.27
C ASP A 155 -22.27 7.21 17.62
N ASN A 156 -21.26 6.37 17.85
CA ASN A 156 -19.92 6.81 18.27
C ASN A 156 -18.85 6.73 17.16
N LEU A 157 -19.21 6.32 15.93
CA LEU A 157 -18.27 6.08 14.83
C LEU A 157 -17.29 7.24 14.60
N PHE A 158 -17.80 8.48 14.54
CA PHE A 158 -16.99 9.68 14.31
C PHE A 158 -16.18 10.12 15.54
N GLU A 159 -16.56 9.67 16.73
CA GLU A 159 -15.90 10.02 17.98
C GLU A 159 -14.74 9.08 18.27
N ILE A 160 -14.93 7.79 17.98
CA ILE A 160 -13.97 6.75 18.32
C ILE A 160 -13.02 6.39 17.16
N THR A 161 -13.35 6.76 15.92
CA THR A 161 -12.49 6.53 14.74
C THR A 161 -12.24 7.83 13.96
N ASP A 162 -11.27 7.82 13.04
CA ASP A 162 -11.05 8.93 12.10
C ASP A 162 -11.90 8.78 10.82
N TYR A 163 -13.20 8.56 10.99
CA TYR A 163 -14.10 8.36 9.84
C TYR A 163 -14.29 9.64 9.00
N ALA A 164 -14.19 10.81 9.64
CA ALA A 164 -14.15 12.09 8.92
C ALA A 164 -12.92 12.19 8.02
N GLY A 165 -11.73 11.87 8.54
CA GLY A 165 -10.50 11.82 7.74
C GLY A 165 -10.56 10.78 6.62
N TYR A 166 -11.14 9.60 6.87
CA TYR A 166 -11.38 8.61 5.82
C TYR A 166 -12.21 9.18 4.66
N LYS A 167 -13.34 9.84 4.96
CA LYS A 167 -14.21 10.43 3.93
C LYS A 167 -13.50 11.53 3.14
N HIS A 168 -12.77 12.39 3.83
CA HIS A 168 -11.97 13.45 3.21
C HIS A 168 -10.95 12.85 2.24
N GLU A 169 -10.17 11.85 2.67
CA GLU A 169 -9.18 11.17 1.82
C GLU A 169 -9.84 10.46 0.64
N PHE A 170 -11.03 9.86 0.82
CA PHE A 170 -11.78 9.24 -0.28
C PHE A 170 -12.20 10.26 -1.35
N LEU A 171 -12.76 11.40 -0.94
CA LEU A 171 -13.18 12.46 -1.86
C LEU A 171 -11.97 13.10 -2.58
N LYS A 172 -10.84 13.23 -1.88
CA LYS A 172 -9.58 13.73 -2.42
C LYS A 172 -9.02 12.87 -3.55
N LEU A 173 -9.30 11.56 -3.58
CA LEU A 173 -8.94 10.69 -4.72
C LEU A 173 -9.58 11.13 -6.04
N PHE A 174 -10.72 11.80 -5.96
CA PHE A 174 -11.48 12.31 -7.11
C PHE A 174 -11.30 13.81 -7.30
N GLY A 175 -10.38 14.44 -6.57
CA GLY A 175 -10.07 15.86 -6.67
C GLY A 175 -10.98 16.78 -5.87
N PHE A 176 -11.75 16.27 -4.89
CA PHE A 176 -12.62 17.08 -4.03
C PHE A 176 -12.03 17.32 -2.63
N GLU A 177 -12.67 18.17 -1.83
CA GLU A 177 -12.34 18.47 -0.42
C GLU A 177 -10.94 19.07 -0.17
N ARG A 178 -10.23 19.48 -1.21
CA ARG A 178 -8.96 20.23 -1.08
C ARG A 178 -9.20 21.66 -0.61
N ASP A 179 -8.29 22.18 0.21
CA ASP A 179 -8.31 23.56 0.74
C ASP A 179 -7.70 24.59 -0.22
N ASP A 180 -6.98 24.15 -1.24
CA ASP A 180 -6.26 24.96 -2.21
C ASP A 180 -6.92 25.03 -3.60
N VAL A 181 -8.21 24.65 -3.69
CA VAL A 181 -8.99 24.65 -4.94
C VAL A 181 -10.28 25.46 -4.75
N ASP A 182 -10.54 26.38 -5.67
CA ASP A 182 -11.84 27.05 -5.79
C ASP A 182 -12.82 26.15 -6.56
N TYR A 183 -13.78 25.55 -5.84
CA TYR A 183 -14.78 24.65 -6.43
C TYR A 183 -15.97 25.38 -7.09
N ASP A 184 -16.09 26.70 -6.92
CA ASP A 184 -17.14 27.49 -7.57
C ASP A 184 -16.71 27.97 -8.97
N ALA A 185 -15.43 27.81 -9.32
CA ALA A 185 -14.90 28.18 -10.62
C ALA A 185 -15.33 27.19 -11.73
N ASP A 186 -15.64 27.72 -12.92
CA ASP A 186 -15.86 26.91 -14.11
C ASP A 186 -14.56 26.20 -14.53
N VAL A 187 -14.66 24.90 -14.81
CA VAL A 187 -13.51 24.08 -15.25
C VAL A 187 -13.83 23.36 -16.56
N ASN A 188 -12.90 23.38 -17.51
CA ASN A 188 -13.00 22.56 -18.71
C ASN A 188 -12.53 21.12 -18.41
N PRO A 189 -13.39 20.09 -18.59
CA PRO A 189 -13.00 18.70 -18.36
C PRO A 189 -12.05 18.14 -19.44
N GLU A 190 -11.92 18.79 -20.60
CA GLU A 190 -11.01 18.36 -21.67
C GLU A 190 -9.55 18.77 -21.36
N VAL A 191 -8.79 17.84 -20.79
CA VAL A 191 -7.36 18.02 -20.51
C VAL A 191 -6.53 17.14 -21.43
N LYS A 192 -5.64 17.75 -22.22
CA LYS A 192 -4.74 17.05 -23.15
C LYS A 192 -3.36 16.88 -22.52
N PHE A 193 -2.78 15.70 -22.68
CA PHE A 193 -1.40 15.38 -22.30
C PHE A 193 -0.83 14.35 -23.28
N ASP A 194 0.48 14.12 -23.24
CA ASP A 194 1.17 13.18 -24.12
C ASP A 194 0.86 11.73 -23.72
N VAL A 195 -0.17 11.14 -24.36
CA VAL A 195 -0.60 9.76 -24.15
C VAL A 195 -0.88 9.08 -25.48
N VAL A 196 -0.27 7.90 -25.67
CA VAL A 196 -0.46 7.07 -26.87
C VAL A 196 -1.63 6.11 -26.64
N ASN A 197 -2.61 6.13 -27.54
CA ASN A 197 -3.63 5.08 -27.61
C ASN A 197 -3.11 3.95 -28.51
N LEU A 198 -2.83 2.80 -27.91
CA LEU A 198 -2.36 1.58 -28.58
C LEU A 198 -3.52 0.69 -29.05
#